data_AF-A0A1C5W888-F1
#
_entry.id   AF-A0A1C5W888-F1
#
_cell.length_a   1.000
_cell.length_b   1.000
_cell.length_c   1.000
_cell.angle_alpha   90.00
_cell.angle_beta   90.00
_cell.angle_gamma   90.00
#
_symmetry.space_group_name_H-M   'P 1'
#
loop_
_entity.id
_entity.type
_entity.pdbx_description
1 polymer ?
#
loop_
_entity_poly.entity_id
_entity_poly.type
_entity_poly.pdbx_seq_one_letter_code
_entity_poly.pdbx_strand_id
1 'polypeptide(L)'
;MKAKTKEGNQYGSKVFDLTYNSDGEINTSSILDNSLKGPKILDNDSRNLKSLVPFSLKDATMFLNGEASDESEINDYATVIYYHEETKMIFAYSNGGENKGATEGRIKAIYYDSSDPFTPVKVVLNTDYQDNGGEGDEFQISGSELQYLFSVYGEFEVDDKIAIVWEKSGSDENATYTVVDVVGDY
;
A
#
# COMPACT_ATOMS: atom_id res chain seq x y z
N MET A 1 7.35 -30.57 -6.54
CA MET A 1 7.65 -30.13 -5.16
C MET A 1 9.03 -29.48 -5.15
N LYS A 2 9.09 -28.27 -4.56
CA LYS A 2 10.06 -27.17 -4.79
C LYS A 2 10.29 -26.88 -6.27
N ALA A 3 9.43 -26.06 -6.87
CA ALA A 3 9.44 -25.84 -8.31
C ALA A 3 10.43 -24.73 -8.69
N LYS A 4 11.69 -25.11 -8.92
CA LYS A 4 12.58 -24.42 -9.86
C LYS A 4 12.30 -24.95 -11.27
N THR A 5 12.51 -24.16 -12.32
CA THR A 5 12.98 -24.71 -13.59
C THR A 5 14.50 -24.78 -13.58
N LYS A 6 15.05 -25.58 -14.50
CA LYS A 6 16.46 -26.02 -14.53
C LYS A 6 17.52 -24.90 -14.56
N GLU A 7 17.15 -23.61 -14.70
CA GLU A 7 18.11 -22.52 -14.95
C GLU A 7 18.06 -21.33 -13.97
N GLY A 8 17.22 -21.38 -12.93
CA GLY A 8 17.45 -20.62 -11.69
C GLY A 8 17.38 -19.09 -11.71
N ASN A 9 16.21 -18.47 -11.94
CA ASN A 9 15.91 -17.08 -11.52
C ASN A 9 14.44 -16.87 -11.07
N GLN A 10 14.22 -15.81 -10.27
CA GLN A 10 13.09 -15.46 -9.37
C GLN A 10 12.19 -14.33 -9.93
N TYR A 11 10.90 -14.27 -9.52
CA TYR A 11 9.85 -13.39 -10.06
C TYR A 11 9.83 -11.93 -9.50
N GLY A 12 9.76 -10.89 -10.38
CA GLY A 12 8.70 -9.85 -10.45
C GLY A 12 8.63 -8.58 -9.55
N SER A 13 9.72 -8.12 -8.93
CA SER A 13 9.81 -7.11 -7.86
C SER A 13 9.33 -5.66 -8.15
N LYS A 14 8.18 -5.21 -7.61
CA LYS A 14 8.10 -4.22 -6.48
C LYS A 14 6.68 -3.68 -6.19
N VAL A 15 5.71 -3.74 -7.11
CA VAL A 15 4.29 -3.48 -6.75
C VAL A 15 3.30 -4.44 -7.44
N PHE A 16 3.68 -5.12 -8.51
CA PHE A 16 2.76 -5.84 -9.41
C PHE A 16 3.29 -7.20 -9.90
N ASP A 17 3.57 -8.17 -9.03
CA ASP A 17 3.87 -9.53 -9.51
C ASP A 17 2.78 -9.99 -10.50
N LEU A 18 3.07 -10.05 -11.83
CA LEU A 18 2.52 -10.95 -12.91
C LEU A 18 2.68 -10.32 -14.34
N THR A 19 2.67 -11.02 -15.50
CA THR A 19 2.21 -12.35 -16.05
C THR A 19 2.98 -12.89 -17.29
N TYR A 20 3.11 -14.22 -17.57
CA TYR A 20 3.94 -14.94 -18.61
C TYR A 20 3.27 -15.58 -19.88
N ASN A 21 3.53 -15.12 -21.14
CA ASN A 21 3.55 -15.85 -22.44
C ASN A 21 4.69 -16.89 -22.65
N SER A 22 4.94 -17.31 -23.89
CA SER A 22 4.47 -18.64 -24.31
C SER A 22 5.54 -19.73 -24.46
N ASP A 23 6.38 -19.87 -23.46
CA ASP A 23 6.75 -21.19 -22.90
C ASP A 23 6.75 -21.14 -21.35
N GLY A 24 6.32 -20.00 -20.76
CA GLY A 24 6.58 -19.59 -19.38
C GLY A 24 7.36 -18.27 -19.23
N GLU A 25 7.24 -17.29 -20.16
CA GLU A 25 7.83 -15.92 -20.24
C GLU A 25 6.85 -14.74 -20.05
N ILE A 26 7.04 -13.71 -19.19
CA ILE A 26 6.06 -12.67 -18.75
C ILE A 26 5.46 -11.87 -19.98
N ASN A 27 4.19 -12.01 -20.42
CA ASN A 27 3.48 -11.02 -21.27
C ASN A 27 2.92 -9.92 -20.37
N THR A 28 3.79 -9.00 -19.96
CA THR A 28 3.48 -7.83 -19.13
C THR A 28 2.74 -6.74 -19.90
N SER A 29 2.91 -6.62 -21.23
CA SER A 29 2.51 -5.40 -21.95
C SER A 29 1.01 -5.09 -21.99
N SER A 30 0.11 -6.01 -21.60
CA SER A 30 -1.35 -5.79 -21.61
C SER A 30 -1.98 -5.61 -20.22
N ILE A 31 -1.26 -5.91 -19.13
CA ILE A 31 -1.76 -5.77 -17.74
C ILE A 31 -1.22 -4.49 -17.08
N LEU A 32 -0.09 -3.97 -17.58
CA LEU A 32 0.81 -3.16 -16.77
C LEU A 32 0.77 -1.64 -16.93
N ASP A 33 -0.30 -1.01 -17.42
CA ASP A 33 -0.24 0.46 -17.40
C ASP A 33 -1.50 1.26 -17.11
N ASN A 34 -2.69 0.68 -16.89
CA ASN A 34 -3.86 1.52 -16.54
C ASN A 34 -5.04 0.85 -15.82
N SER A 35 -5.00 -0.45 -15.55
CA SER A 35 -6.16 -1.22 -15.08
C SER A 35 -6.20 -1.43 -13.56
N LEU A 36 -5.06 -1.39 -12.86
CA LEU A 36 -5.09 -1.40 -11.40
C LEU A 36 -5.60 -0.05 -10.91
N LYS A 37 -6.63 -0.11 -10.08
CA LYS A 37 -7.28 1.04 -9.46
C LYS A 37 -7.01 0.99 -7.96
N GLY A 38 -6.71 2.15 -7.38
CA GLY A 38 -6.36 2.30 -5.98
C GLY A 38 -5.17 3.25 -5.79
N PRO A 39 -4.71 3.45 -4.55
CA PRO A 39 -5.28 2.86 -3.34
C PRO A 39 -6.65 3.46 -3.01
N LYS A 40 -7.52 2.66 -2.39
CA LYS A 40 -8.77 3.14 -1.79
C LYS A 40 -8.81 2.71 -0.33
N ILE A 41 -9.19 3.61 0.57
CA ILE A 41 -9.41 3.29 1.98
C ILE A 41 -10.62 2.35 2.07
N LEU A 42 -10.46 1.26 2.81
CA LEU A 42 -11.57 0.42 3.24
C LEU A 42 -11.97 0.88 4.63
N ASP A 43 -13.06 1.64 4.70
CA ASP A 43 -13.60 2.12 5.96
C ASP A 43 -14.00 0.93 6.86
N ASN A 44 -13.29 0.81 7.98
CA ASN A 44 -13.44 -0.23 8.99
C ASN A 44 -14.81 -0.20 9.69
N ASP A 45 -15.52 0.94 9.67
CA ASP A 45 -16.87 1.04 10.23
C ASP A 45 -17.91 0.44 9.28
N SER A 46 -17.77 0.73 7.98
CA SER A 46 -18.70 0.24 6.97
C SER A 46 -18.43 -1.20 6.52
N ARG A 47 -17.16 -1.65 6.61
CA ARG A 47 -16.68 -3.00 6.21
C ARG A 47 -17.28 -3.46 4.88
N ASN A 48 -17.26 -2.58 3.89
CA ASN A 48 -18.00 -2.78 2.65
C ASN A 48 -17.07 -2.81 1.43
N LEU A 49 -16.20 -3.81 1.37
CA LEU A 49 -15.34 -4.10 0.22
C LEU A 49 -16.13 -4.13 -1.10
N LYS A 50 -17.35 -4.67 -1.06
CA LYS A 50 -18.20 -4.81 -2.25
C LYS A 50 -18.52 -3.46 -2.90
N SER A 51 -18.62 -2.39 -2.11
CA SER A 51 -18.90 -1.04 -2.58
C SER A 51 -17.71 -0.39 -3.29
N LEU A 52 -16.48 -0.84 -3.01
CA LEU A 52 -15.26 -0.24 -3.53
C LEU A 52 -14.87 -0.78 -4.91
N VAL A 53 -15.42 -1.93 -5.30
CA VAL A 53 -15.08 -2.62 -6.55
C VAL A 53 -16.29 -2.79 -7.50
N PRO A 54 -16.13 -2.55 -8.81
CA PRO A 54 -17.21 -2.61 -9.80
C PRO A 54 -17.54 -4.04 -10.29
N PHE A 55 -17.14 -5.09 -9.57
CA PHE A 55 -17.38 -6.49 -9.94
C PHE A 55 -17.86 -7.33 -8.76
N SER A 56 -18.33 -8.55 -9.03
CA SER A 56 -18.78 -9.49 -8.01
C SER A 56 -17.60 -10.09 -7.25
N LEU A 57 -17.64 -10.08 -5.92
CA LEU A 57 -16.63 -10.67 -5.06
C LEU A 57 -16.57 -12.20 -5.13
N LYS A 58 -17.67 -12.85 -5.55
CA LYS A 58 -17.73 -14.32 -5.68
C LYS A 58 -16.73 -14.90 -6.67
N ASP A 59 -16.33 -14.12 -7.67
CA ASP A 59 -15.37 -14.54 -8.70
C ASP A 59 -14.00 -13.90 -8.50
N ALA A 60 -13.80 -13.20 -7.39
CA ALA A 60 -12.61 -12.41 -7.18
C ALA A 60 -11.49 -13.25 -6.56
N THR A 61 -10.26 -13.04 -7.04
CA THR A 61 -9.07 -13.55 -6.37
C THR A 61 -8.58 -12.47 -5.43
N MET A 62 -8.48 -12.79 -4.14
CA MET A 62 -8.22 -11.82 -3.09
C MET A 62 -6.94 -12.13 -2.34
N PHE A 63 -6.18 -11.08 -2.02
CA PHE A 63 -4.98 -11.18 -1.22
C PHE A 63 -5.01 -10.15 -0.09
N LEU A 64 -4.57 -10.55 1.10
CA LEU A 64 -4.32 -9.66 2.24
C LEU A 64 -2.85 -9.76 2.61
N ASN A 65 -2.14 -8.63 2.61
CA ASN A 65 -0.70 -8.55 2.92
C ASN A 65 0.17 -9.50 2.06
N GLY A 66 -0.26 -9.81 0.84
CA GLY A 66 0.44 -10.71 -0.09
C GLY A 66 0.08 -12.20 0.04
N GLU A 67 -0.77 -12.58 1.00
CA GLU A 67 -1.27 -13.95 1.15
C GLU A 67 -2.68 -14.09 0.61
N ALA A 68 -3.04 -15.26 0.10
CA ALA A 68 -4.40 -15.53 -0.37
C ALA A 68 -5.40 -15.40 0.79
N SER A 69 -6.50 -14.69 0.57
CA SER A 69 -7.47 -14.32 1.61
C SER A 69 -8.89 -14.31 1.05
N ASP A 70 -9.85 -13.88 1.85
CA ASP A 70 -11.27 -13.80 1.50
C ASP A 70 -11.94 -12.47 1.88
N GLU A 71 -13.20 -12.31 1.48
CA GLU A 71 -13.97 -11.09 1.73
C GLU A 71 -14.11 -10.76 3.22
N SER A 72 -14.25 -11.78 4.08
CA SER A 72 -14.44 -11.58 5.51
C SER A 72 -13.18 -11.02 6.14
N GLU A 73 -12.03 -11.65 5.87
CA GLU A 73 -10.75 -11.21 6.40
C GLU A 73 -10.37 -9.81 5.90
N ILE A 74 -10.58 -9.53 4.61
CA ILE A 74 -10.29 -8.20 4.06
C ILE A 74 -11.19 -7.14 4.71
N ASN A 75 -12.49 -7.40 4.86
CA ASN A 75 -13.41 -6.46 5.52
C ASN A 75 -13.09 -6.22 6.99
N ASP A 76 -12.51 -7.20 7.68
CA ASP A 76 -12.20 -7.09 9.11
C ASP A 76 -10.84 -6.43 9.40
N TYR A 77 -9.87 -6.54 8.47
CA TYR A 77 -8.49 -6.16 8.75
C TYR A 77 -7.87 -5.17 7.76
N ALA A 78 -8.33 -5.09 6.52
CA ALA A 78 -7.65 -4.27 5.52
C ALA A 78 -7.89 -2.78 5.74
N THR A 79 -6.81 -2.00 5.66
CA THR A 79 -6.84 -0.53 5.68
C THR A 79 -7.09 0.02 4.28
N VAL A 80 -6.42 -0.54 3.28
CA VAL A 80 -6.55 -0.12 1.88
C VAL A 80 -6.69 -1.30 0.95
N ILE A 81 -7.27 -1.03 -0.22
CA ILE A 81 -7.33 -1.97 -1.32
C ILE A 81 -6.83 -1.36 -2.63
N TYR A 82 -6.33 -2.25 -3.47
CA TYR A 82 -6.20 -2.10 -4.90
C TYR A 82 -7.02 -3.17 -5.59
N TYR A 83 -7.50 -2.89 -6.80
CA TYR A 83 -8.19 -3.90 -7.59
C TYR A 83 -7.90 -3.76 -9.06
N HIS A 84 -7.97 -4.89 -9.76
CA HIS A 84 -7.92 -4.95 -11.21
C HIS A 84 -9.26 -5.44 -11.71
N GLU A 85 -9.98 -4.59 -12.46
CA GLU A 85 -11.37 -4.86 -12.85
C GLU A 85 -11.51 -6.06 -13.79
N GLU A 86 -10.67 -6.15 -14.82
CA GLU A 86 -10.80 -7.21 -15.84
C GLU A 86 -10.49 -8.62 -15.29
N THR A 87 -9.47 -8.73 -14.45
CA THR A 87 -9.02 -10.00 -13.85
C THR A 87 -9.71 -10.29 -12.52
N LYS A 88 -10.53 -9.35 -12.02
CA LYS A 88 -11.23 -9.43 -10.73
C LYS A 88 -10.28 -9.70 -9.55
N MET A 89 -9.05 -9.19 -9.62
CA MET A 89 -8.07 -9.34 -8.54
C MET A 89 -8.21 -8.20 -7.53
N ILE A 90 -8.07 -8.51 -6.25
CA ILE A 90 -8.06 -7.55 -5.14
C ILE A 90 -6.79 -7.78 -4.32
N PHE A 91 -6.05 -6.70 -4.08
CA PHE A 91 -4.89 -6.68 -3.20
C PHE A 91 -5.18 -5.74 -2.04
N ALA A 92 -5.22 -6.28 -0.84
CA ALA A 92 -5.54 -5.55 0.36
C ALA A 92 -4.33 -5.49 1.27
N TYR A 93 -4.17 -4.38 1.99
CA TYR A 93 -3.10 -4.17 2.93
C TYR A 93 -3.64 -3.65 4.26
N SER A 94 -3.12 -4.21 5.34
CA SER A 94 -3.42 -3.82 6.73
C SER A 94 -2.13 -3.41 7.44
N ASN A 95 -2.26 -2.89 8.66
CA ASN A 95 -1.09 -2.54 9.46
C ASN A 95 -0.30 -3.77 9.97
N GLY A 96 -0.90 -4.97 9.91
CA GLY A 96 -0.30 -6.23 10.34
C GLY A 96 0.59 -6.93 9.31
N GLY A 97 0.89 -6.28 8.17
CA GLY A 97 1.74 -6.85 7.14
C GLY A 97 3.19 -7.04 7.59
N GLU A 98 3.86 -8.12 7.17
CA GLU A 98 5.24 -8.38 7.59
C GLU A 98 6.26 -7.47 6.87
N ASN A 99 6.22 -7.47 5.53
CA ASN A 99 7.14 -6.72 4.69
C ASN A 99 6.48 -5.54 3.96
N LYS A 100 5.15 -5.61 3.80
CA LYS A 100 4.34 -4.58 3.15
C LYS A 100 2.98 -4.52 3.83
N GLY A 101 2.52 -3.32 4.12
CA GLY A 101 1.28 -3.08 4.84
C GLY A 101 0.72 -1.68 4.58
N ALA A 102 -0.33 -1.33 5.30
CA ALA A 102 -0.94 -0.01 5.22
C ALA A 102 -1.44 0.47 6.58
N THR A 103 -1.18 1.74 6.87
CA THR A 103 -1.55 2.39 8.12
C THR A 103 -2.38 3.64 7.83
N GLU A 104 -3.54 3.73 8.46
CA GLU A 104 -4.41 4.91 8.44
C GLU A 104 -4.20 5.74 9.69
N GLY A 105 -4.23 7.07 9.54
CA GLY A 105 -4.12 7.99 10.65
C GLY A 105 -4.18 9.45 10.20
N ARG A 106 -4.08 10.37 11.17
CA ARG A 106 -3.95 11.80 10.91
C ARG A 106 -2.50 12.22 10.82
N ILE A 107 -2.16 13.06 9.86
CA ILE A 107 -0.80 13.61 9.72
C ILE A 107 -0.50 14.47 10.95
N LYS A 108 0.44 14.03 11.77
CA LYS A 108 0.93 14.78 12.93
C LYS A 108 2.02 15.76 12.53
N ALA A 109 2.96 15.32 11.71
CA ALA A 109 4.11 16.10 11.30
C ALA A 109 4.70 15.63 9.97
N ILE A 110 5.26 16.57 9.22
CA ILE A 110 6.07 16.31 8.03
C ILE A 110 7.46 16.91 8.28
N TYR A 111 8.49 16.10 8.15
CA TYR A 111 9.88 16.49 8.32
C TYR A 111 10.56 16.65 6.96
N TYR A 112 11.38 17.69 6.87
CA TYR A 112 12.10 18.08 5.67
C TYR A 112 13.58 17.80 5.81
N ASP A 113 14.26 17.61 4.69
CA ASP A 113 15.70 17.43 4.65
C ASP A 113 16.40 18.66 5.26
N SER A 114 17.36 18.43 6.15
CA SER A 114 18.10 19.51 6.82
C SER A 114 18.97 20.35 5.87
N SER A 115 19.33 19.79 4.71
CA SER A 115 20.10 20.44 3.65
C SER A 115 19.22 21.05 2.55
N ASP A 116 17.96 20.61 2.44
CA ASP A 116 16.95 21.16 1.54
C ASP A 116 15.57 21.24 2.22
N PRO A 117 15.18 22.43 2.74
CA PRO A 117 13.95 22.59 3.52
C PRO A 117 12.67 22.45 2.69
N PHE A 118 12.76 22.24 1.37
CA PHE A 118 11.61 22.03 0.49
C PHE A 118 11.37 20.57 0.14
N THR A 119 12.23 19.66 0.59
CA THR A 119 12.14 18.24 0.28
C THR A 119 11.68 17.47 1.51
N PRO A 120 10.41 16.99 1.57
CA PRO A 120 9.96 16.08 2.61
C PRO A 120 10.75 14.78 2.58
N VAL A 121 11.08 14.28 3.76
CA VAL A 121 11.83 13.01 3.92
C VAL A 121 11.14 12.04 4.87
N LYS A 122 10.21 12.52 5.70
CA LYS A 122 9.49 11.68 6.67
C LYS A 122 8.14 12.29 7.01
N VAL A 123 7.13 11.44 7.15
CA VAL A 123 5.81 11.79 7.68
C VAL A 123 5.53 10.98 8.94
N VAL A 124 4.84 11.60 9.89
CA VAL A 124 4.42 10.96 11.13
C VAL A 124 2.90 10.97 11.21
N LEU A 125 2.30 9.80 11.43
CA LEU A 125 0.86 9.64 11.61
C LEU A 125 0.53 9.41 13.08
N ASN A 126 -0.54 10.03 13.56
CA ASN A 126 -1.26 9.57 14.74
C ASN A 126 -2.36 8.61 14.29
N THR A 127 -2.25 7.35 14.70
CA THR A 127 -3.31 6.36 14.47
C THR A 127 -4.41 6.52 15.52
N ASP A 128 -5.63 6.03 15.25
CA ASP A 128 -6.77 6.19 16.15
C ASP A 128 -6.59 5.53 17.54
N TYR A 129 -5.58 4.67 17.69
CA TYR A 129 -5.18 4.06 18.96
C TYR A 129 -4.23 4.94 19.79
N GLN A 130 -3.71 6.03 19.22
CA GLN A 130 -2.76 6.92 19.85
C GLN A 130 -3.46 8.24 20.21
N ASP A 131 -3.45 8.60 21.50
CA ASP A 131 -3.81 9.97 21.90
C ASP A 131 -2.86 10.96 21.22
N ASN A 132 -3.31 12.20 20.97
CA ASN A 132 -2.53 13.26 20.34
C ASN A 132 -1.18 13.61 21.03
N GLY A 133 -0.88 13.00 22.18
CA GLY A 133 0.39 13.09 22.89
C GLY A 133 1.38 11.94 22.66
N GLY A 134 1.03 10.89 21.90
CA GLY A 134 1.93 9.79 21.53
C GLY A 134 3.01 10.22 20.54
N GLU A 135 4.08 9.43 20.37
CA GLU A 135 5.18 9.75 19.45
C GLU A 135 4.74 9.75 17.97
N GLY A 136 3.76 8.89 17.64
CA GLY A 136 3.26 8.70 16.27
C GLY A 136 4.04 7.64 15.52
N ASP A 137 3.46 7.09 14.45
CA ASP A 137 4.10 6.12 13.58
C ASP A 137 4.86 6.85 12.47
N GLU A 138 6.15 6.55 12.32
CA GLU A 138 7.05 7.24 11.39
C GLU A 138 7.23 6.48 10.05
N PHE A 139 7.09 7.20 8.94
CA PHE A 139 7.27 6.67 7.59
C PHE A 139 8.23 7.52 6.77
N GLN A 140 9.26 6.90 6.20
CA GLN A 140 10.24 7.55 5.33
C GLN A 140 9.63 7.82 3.96
N ILE A 141 9.80 9.05 3.47
CA ILE A 141 9.37 9.45 2.14
C ILE A 141 10.59 9.39 1.22
N SER A 142 10.44 8.64 0.13
CA SER A 142 11.45 8.59 -0.93
C SER A 142 10.76 8.69 -2.30
N GLY A 143 11.44 9.29 -3.27
CA GLY A 143 10.91 9.49 -4.61
C GLY A 143 10.18 10.83 -4.80
N SER A 144 10.44 11.47 -5.94
CA SER A 144 10.03 12.85 -6.18
C SER A 144 8.51 13.10 -6.16
N GLU A 145 7.71 12.11 -6.55
CA GLU A 145 6.25 12.23 -6.57
C GLU A 145 5.67 12.29 -5.15
N LEU A 146 6.03 11.34 -4.29
CA LEU A 146 5.62 11.34 -2.88
C LEU A 146 6.17 12.56 -2.13
N GLN A 147 7.42 12.94 -2.42
CA GLN A 147 8.00 14.18 -1.87
C GLN A 147 7.21 15.42 -2.29
N TYR A 148 6.70 15.47 -3.52
CA TYR A 148 5.84 16.57 -3.96
C TYR A 148 4.49 16.56 -3.22
N LEU A 149 3.84 15.40 -3.10
CA LEU A 149 2.53 15.27 -2.44
C LEU A 149 2.52 15.73 -0.97
N PHE A 150 3.62 15.49 -0.24
CA PHE A 150 3.78 15.94 1.15
C PHE A 150 4.52 17.29 1.29
N SER A 151 4.84 17.95 0.18
CA SER A 151 5.50 19.26 0.23
C SER A 151 4.52 20.36 0.62
N VAL A 152 5.03 21.54 0.95
CA VAL A 152 4.22 22.75 1.17
C VAL A 152 3.36 23.18 -0.03
N TYR A 153 3.60 22.60 -1.21
CA TYR A 153 2.82 22.82 -2.43
C TYR A 153 2.05 21.56 -2.88
N GLY A 154 2.06 20.52 -2.04
CA GLY A 154 1.45 19.24 -2.29
C GLY A 154 -0.03 19.21 -1.91
N GLU A 155 -0.56 17.99 -1.82
CA GLU A 155 -1.98 17.76 -1.52
C GLU A 155 -2.22 17.51 -0.03
N PHE A 156 -1.22 17.02 0.71
CA PHE A 156 -1.38 16.58 2.10
C PHE A 156 -0.69 17.51 3.11
N GLU A 157 -1.46 17.96 4.10
CA GLU A 157 -1.03 18.84 5.17
C GLU A 157 -1.22 18.21 6.55
N VAL A 158 -0.64 18.82 7.57
CA VAL A 158 -0.84 18.40 8.97
C VAL A 158 -2.34 18.46 9.31
N ASP A 159 -2.81 17.46 10.06
CA ASP A 159 -4.20 17.17 10.45
C ASP A 159 -5.06 16.44 9.41
N ASP A 160 -4.57 16.27 8.18
CA ASP A 160 -5.27 15.46 7.17
C ASP A 160 -5.34 13.98 7.57
N LYS A 161 -6.50 13.36 7.32
CA LYS A 161 -6.71 11.93 7.53
C LYS A 161 -6.33 11.18 6.25
N ILE A 162 -5.32 10.31 6.34
CA ILE A 162 -4.78 9.58 5.19
C ILE A 162 -4.52 8.12 5.54
N ALA A 163 -4.36 7.29 4.51
CA ALA A 163 -3.75 5.97 4.62
C ALA A 163 -2.45 5.90 3.80
N ILE A 164 -1.38 5.42 4.43
CA ILE A 164 -0.07 5.19 3.83
C ILE A 164 0.10 3.71 3.57
N VAL A 165 0.47 3.36 2.34
CA VAL A 165 1.00 2.03 1.99
C VAL A 165 2.51 2.07 2.14
N TRP A 166 3.06 1.13 2.89
CA TRP A 166 4.47 1.12 3.25
C TRP A 166 5.13 -0.22 2.94
N GLU A 167 6.43 -0.17 2.73
CA GLU A 167 7.33 -1.32 2.73
C GLU A 167 8.29 -1.25 3.91
N LYS A 168 8.43 -2.37 4.62
CA LYS A 168 9.37 -2.52 5.72
C LYS A 168 10.71 -2.99 5.16
N SER A 169 11.78 -2.40 5.67
CA SER A 169 13.15 -2.83 5.46
C SER A 169 13.88 -2.92 6.79
N GLY A 170 14.97 -3.70 6.83
CA GLY A 170 15.70 -3.98 8.08
C GLY A 170 15.09 -5.13 8.89
N SER A 171 15.70 -5.41 10.05
CA SER A 171 15.19 -6.38 11.03
C SER A 171 14.18 -5.74 11.98
N ASP A 172 13.42 -6.52 12.75
CA ASP A 172 12.40 -6.01 13.68
C ASP A 172 12.94 -4.93 14.65
N GLU A 173 14.19 -5.06 15.09
CA GLU A 173 14.84 -4.10 16.00
C GLU A 173 15.23 -2.76 15.33
N ASN A 174 15.33 -2.71 14.00
CA ASN A 174 15.74 -1.53 13.22
C ASN A 174 14.83 -1.34 12.00
N ALA A 175 13.56 -1.67 12.15
CA ALA A 175 12.60 -1.64 11.06
C ALA A 175 12.44 -0.21 10.55
N THR A 176 12.57 -0.02 9.25
CA THR A 176 12.30 1.24 8.57
C THR A 176 11.15 1.04 7.61
N TYR A 177 10.10 1.83 7.78
CA TYR A 177 8.91 1.83 6.92
C TYR A 177 9.04 2.94 5.89
N THR A 178 9.01 2.60 4.61
CA THR A 178 9.10 3.56 3.50
C THR A 178 7.75 3.67 2.81
N VAL A 179 7.28 4.90 2.60
CA VAL A 179 6.05 5.18 1.86
C VAL A 179 6.21 4.72 0.41
N VAL A 180 5.25 3.93 -0.05
CA VAL A 180 5.16 3.47 -1.45
C VAL A 180 3.97 4.12 -2.15
N ASP A 181 2.90 4.41 -1.43
CA ASP A 181 1.68 5.03 -1.96
C ASP A 181 0.88 5.69 -0.82
N VAL A 182 -0.04 6.59 -1.16
CA VAL A 182 -0.85 7.35 -0.20
C VAL A 182 -2.22 7.68 -0.78
N VAL A 183 -3.25 7.67 0.07
CA VAL A 183 -4.60 8.12 -0.25
C VAL A 183 -5.21 8.89 0.91
N GLY A 184 -5.93 9.98 0.61
CA GLY A 184 -6.71 10.75 1.60
C GLY A 184 -8.15 10.25 1.74
N ASP A 185 -8.73 10.44 2.92
CA ASP A 185 -10.15 10.24 3.21
C ASP A 185 -10.90 11.57 2.94
N TYR A 186 -11.58 11.68 1.79
CA TYR A 186 -12.24 12.92 1.31
C TYR A 186 -13.77 12.90 1.50
#